data_AF-A0A523LV31-F1
#
_entry.id   AF-A0A523LV31-F1
#
_cell.length_a   1.000
_cell.length_b   1.000
_cell.length_c   1.000
_cell.angle_alpha   90.00
_cell.angle_beta   90.00
_cell.angle_gamma   90.00
#
_symmetry.space_group_name_H-M   'P 1'
#
loop_
_entity.id
_entity.type
_entity.pdbx_description
1 polymer ?
#
loop_
_entity_poly.entity_id
_entity_poly.type
_entity_poly.pdbx_seq_one_letter_code
_entity_poly.pdbx_strand_id
1 'polypeptide(L)' 'MKTQVAIAGAGPAGLMLGHLLHDAGIDTVIVENKSRKYIEERVRAGVLEQGTVNAMVDSGVGDRLLKEGLQHDYID' A
#
# COMPACT_ATOMS: atom_id res chain seq x y z
N MET A 1 -2.61 -14.76 20.55
CA MET A 1 -1.81 -13.71 19.90
C MET A 1 -2.31 -12.36 20.41
N LYS A 2 -1.43 -11.41 20.73
CA LYS A 2 -1.78 -10.05 21.14
C LYS A 2 -0.96 -9.09 20.30
N THR A 3 -1.57 -8.02 19.82
CA THR A 3 -0.93 -6.96 19.03
C THR A 3 -1.62 -5.63 19.34
N GLN A 4 -1.03 -4.49 18.96
CA GLN A 4 -1.65 -3.18 19.18
C GLN A 4 -2.74 -2.89 18.14
N VAL A 5 -2.51 -3.27 16.89
CA VAL A 5 -3.47 -3.06 15.79
C VAL A 5 -3.65 -4.32 14.97
N ALA A 6 -4.90 -4.72 14.75
CA ALA A 6 -5.26 -5.74 13.77
C ALA A 6 -5.92 -5.07 12.55
N ILE A 7 -5.31 -5.26 11.37
CA ILE A 7 -5.80 -4.74 10.10
C ILE A 7 -6.55 -5.85 9.38
N ALA A 8 -7.81 -5.61 9.05
CA ALA A 8 -8.64 -6.54 8.29
C ALA A 8 -8.58 -6.20 6.78
N GLY A 9 -7.85 -7.00 6.02
CA GLY A 9 -7.69 -6.90 4.56
C GLY A 9 -6.26 -6.57 4.14
N ALA A 10 -5.71 -7.37 3.21
CA ALA A 10 -4.37 -7.19 2.65
C ALA A 10 -4.39 -6.55 1.25
N GLY A 11 -5.32 -5.63 1.02
CA GLY A 11 -5.34 -4.77 -0.17
C GLY A 11 -4.38 -3.58 -0.05
N PRO A 12 -4.32 -2.69 -1.07
CA PRO A 12 -3.40 -1.56 -1.09
C PRO A 12 -3.47 -0.67 0.17
N ALA A 13 -4.68 -0.33 0.62
CA ALA A 13 -4.87 0.49 1.82
C ALA A 13 -4.38 -0.21 3.10
N GLY A 14 -4.67 -1.51 3.26
CA GLY A 14 -4.26 -2.28 4.44
C GLY A 14 -2.76 -2.51 4.50
N LEU A 15 -2.13 -2.79 3.36
CA LEU A 15 -0.68 -2.92 3.24
C LEU A 15 0.03 -1.58 3.47
N MET A 16 -0.49 -0.48 2.91
CA MET A 16 0.07 0.85 3.15
C MET A 16 -0.05 1.26 4.63
N LEU A 17 -1.19 1.00 5.26
CA LEU A 17 -1.36 1.26 6.69
C LEU A 17 -0.39 0.42 7.53
N GLY A 18 -0.23 -0.87 7.21
CA GLY A 18 0.72 -1.75 7.90
C GLY A 18 2.16 -1.26 7.77
N HIS A 19 2.56 -0.79 6.59
CA HIS A 19 3.84 -0.15 6.33
C HIS A 19 4.06 1.07 7.25
N LEU A 20 3.11 2.02 7.25
CA LEU A 20 3.21 3.24 8.06
C LEU A 20 3.24 2.97 9.56
N LEU A 21 2.47 1.99 10.04
CA LEU A 21 2.46 1.61 11.45
C LEU A 21 3.76 0.90 11.85
N HIS A 22 4.34 0.09 10.94
CA HIS A 22 5.65 -0.50 11.14
C HIS A 22 6.75 0.57 11.27
N ASP A 23 6.77 1.55 10.38
CA ASP A 23 7.72 2.68 10.44
C ASP A 23 7.58 3.49 11.72
N ALA A 24 6.35 3.60 12.25
CA ALA A 24 6.06 4.24 13.53
C ALA A 24 6.39 3.37 14.77
N GLY A 25 6.89 2.15 14.60
CA GLY A 25 7.21 1.23 15.69
C GLY A 25 5.98 0.64 16.39
N ILE A 26 4.82 0.61 15.73
CA ILE A 26 3.58 0.07 16.28
C ILE A 26 3.45 -1.40 15.89
N ASP A 27 3.24 -2.28 16.87
CA ASP A 27 3.04 -3.71 16.63
C ASP A 27 1.69 -3.94 15.94
N THR A 28 1.72 -4.57 14.78
CA THR A 28 0.53 -4.79 13.95
C THR A 28 0.49 -6.18 13.32
N VAL A 29 -0.73 -6.66 13.07
CA VAL A 29 -0.99 -7.83 12.22
C VAL A 29 -1.98 -7.49 11.12
N ILE A 30 -1.73 -8.00 9.91
CA ILE A 30 -2.67 -7.94 8.78
C ILE A 30 -3.29 -9.32 8.59
N VAL A 31 -4.62 -9.39 8.51
CA VAL A 31 -5.37 -10.63 8.30
C VAL A 31 -6.19 -10.51 7.02
N GLU A 32 -6.16 -11.57 6.22
CA GLU A 32 -6.84 -11.63 4.94
C GLU A 32 -7.50 -12.99 4.73
N ASN A 33 -8.73 -12.99 4.22
CA ASN A 33 -9.52 -14.20 4.03
C ASN A 33 -9.33 -14.83 2.64
N LYS A 34 -8.64 -14.13 1.72
CA LYS A 34 -8.25 -14.62 0.40
C LYS A 34 -6.80 -15.09 0.40
N SER A 35 -6.51 -16.01 -0.53
CA SER A 35 -5.12 -16.44 -0.74
C SER A 35 -4.30 -15.29 -1.35
N ARG A 36 -2.99 -15.29 -1.08
CA ARG A 36 -2.03 -14.38 -1.70
C ARG A 36 -2.17 -14.36 -3.23
N LYS A 37 -2.23 -15.54 -3.85
CA LYS A 37 -2.44 -15.71 -5.30
C LYS A 37 -3.70 -14.97 -5.79
N TYR A 38 -4.83 -15.12 -5.10
CA TYR A 38 -6.07 -14.44 -5.49
C TYR A 38 -5.95 -12.91 -5.51
N ILE A 39 -5.15 -12.35 -4.59
CA ILE A 39 -4.99 -10.90 -4.45
C ILE A 39 -4.02 -10.36 -5.49
N GLU A 40 -2.87 -11.04 -5.67
CA GLU A 40 -1.83 -10.63 -6.63
C GLU A 40 -2.33 -10.67 -8.08
N GLU A 41 -3.18 -11.64 -8.43
CA GLU A 41 -3.74 -11.78 -9.78
C GLU A 41 -4.86 -10.77 -10.07
N ARG A 42 -5.33 -10.02 -9.06
CA ARG A 42 -6.52 -9.17 -9.21
C ARG A 42 -6.19 -7.69 -9.12
N VAL A 43 -5.71 -7.16 -10.24
CA VAL A 43 -5.57 -5.71 -10.45
C VAL A 43 -6.95 -5.06 -10.48
N ARG A 44 -7.22 -4.12 -9.55
CA ARG A 44 -8.48 -3.35 -9.48
C ARG A 44 -8.28 -1.84 -9.45
N ALA A 45 -7.05 -1.38 -9.22
CA ALA A 45 -6.68 0.02 -9.19
C ALA A 45 -5.55 0.22 -10.22
N GLY A 46 -5.64 1.28 -11.02
CA GLY A 46 -4.68 1.59 -12.08
C GLY A 46 -4.19 3.04 -12.09
N VAL A 47 -4.74 3.90 -11.22
CA VAL A 47 -4.35 5.31 -11.09
C VAL A 47 -4.06 5.58 -9.62
N LEU A 48 -2.95 6.29 -9.37
CA LEU A 48 -2.60 6.82 -8.06
C LEU A 48 -2.65 8.35 -8.14
N GLU A 49 -3.47 8.95 -7.30
CA GLU A 49 -3.47 10.40 -7.11
C GLU A 49 -2.15 10.87 -6.52
N GLN A 50 -1.75 12.10 -6.82
CA GLN A 50 -0.46 12.66 -6.39
C GLN A 50 -0.24 12.55 -4.87
N GLY A 51 -1.30 12.70 -4.07
CA GLY A 51 -1.20 12.54 -2.61
C GLY A 51 -0.77 11.13 -2.18
N THR A 52 -1.23 10.09 -2.90
CA THR A 52 -0.82 8.70 -2.65
C THR A 52 0.62 8.47 -3.11
N VAL A 53 1.01 9.02 -4.26
CA VAL A 53 2.40 8.98 -4.75
C VAL A 53 3.34 9.57 -3.71
N ASN A 54 3.03 10.79 -3.22
CA ASN A 54 3.82 11.46 -2.20
C ASN A 54 3.92 10.63 -0.92
N ALA A 55 2.80 10.10 -0.42
CA ALA A 55 2.79 9.26 0.78
C ALA A 55 3.69 8.02 0.65
N MET A 56 3.71 7.38 -0.52
CA MET A 56 4.58 6.21 -0.77
C MET A 56 6.06 6.60 -0.88
N VAL A 57 6.37 7.75 -1.49
CA VAL A 57 7.74 8.27 -1.59
C VAL A 57 8.27 8.67 -0.21
N ASP A 58 7.50 9.46 0.53
CA ASP A 58 7.86 9.97 1.85
C ASP A 58 8.03 8.84 2.88
N SER A 59 7.30 7.73 2.70
CA SER A 59 7.45 6.52 3.53
C SER A 59 8.52 5.54 3.02
N GLY A 60 9.29 5.89 1.98
CA GLY A 60 10.44 5.09 1.52
C GLY A 60 10.10 3.87 0.63
N VAL A 61 8.87 3.74 0.13
CA VAL A 61 8.45 2.65 -0.77
C VAL A 61 8.14 3.13 -2.19
N GLY A 62 8.46 4.38 -2.48
CA GLY A 62 8.16 5.04 -3.76
C GLY A 62 9.12 4.72 -4.90
N ASP A 63 10.33 4.20 -4.65
CA ASP A 63 11.37 4.05 -5.69
C ASP A 63 10.91 3.28 -6.92
N ARG A 64 10.24 2.13 -6.70
CA ARG A 64 9.74 1.32 -7.83
C ARG A 64 8.58 2.00 -8.54
N LEU A 65 7.72 2.71 -7.81
CA LEU A 65 6.63 3.51 -8.37
C LEU A 65 7.18 4.61 -9.29
N LEU A 66 8.20 5.34 -8.86
CA LEU A 66 8.83 6.41 -9.66
C LEU A 66 9.56 5.86 -10.89
N LYS A 67 10.13 4.65 -10.79
CA LYS A 67 10.86 4.01 -11.89
C LYS A 67 9.95 3.38 -12.94
N GLU A 68 8.88 2.71 -12.52
CA GLU A 68 8.04 1.85 -13.38
C GLU A 68 6.65 2.44 -13.64
N GLY A 69 6.25 3.46 -12.89
CA GLY A 69 4.96 4.13 -13.06
C GLY A 69 4.85 4.87 -14.38
N LEU A 70 3.66 4.85 -14.96
CA LEU A 70 3.33 5.68 -16.12
C LEU A 70 2.82 7.03 -15.61
N GLN A 71 3.68 8.06 -15.71
CA GLN A 71 3.27 9.42 -15.37
C GLN A 71 2.28 9.94 -16.41
N HIS A 72 1.14 10.42 -15.93
CA HIS A 72 0.21 11.17 -16.76
C HIS A 72 0.46 12.65 -16.53
N ASP A 73 1.05 13.31 -17.51
CA ASP A 73 1.12 14.76 -17.51
C ASP A 73 -0.26 15.32 -17.87
N TYR A 74 -0.70 16.32 -17.11
CA TYR A 74 -2.00 16.96 -17.24
C TYR A 74 -2.31 17.29 -18.71
N ILE A 75 -3.58 17.17 -19.08
CA ILE A 75 -4.09 17.80 -20.31
C ILE A 75 -4.33 19.27 -19.97
N ASP A 76 -3.83 20.17 -20.83
CA ASP A 76 -4.09 21.62 -20.79
C ASP A 76 -5.58 21.98 -20.55
#